data_AF-A0A367KN90-F1
#
_entry.id   AF-A0A367KN90-F1
#
_cell.length_a   1.000
_cell.length_b   1.000
_cell.length_c   1.000
_cell.angle_alpha   90.00
_cell.angle_beta   90.00
_cell.angle_gamma   90.00
#
_symmetry.space_group_name_H-M   'P 1'
#
loop_
_entity.id
_entity.type
_entity.pdbx_description
1 polymer ?
#
loop_
_entity_poly.entity_id
_entity_poly.type
_entity_poly.pdbx_seq_one_letter_code
_entity_poly.pdbx_strand_id
1 'polypeptide(L)'
;MPRSETDLEDVWADSDNEEQIAYERNLAEKEWEKLQEDHGNTGYKEGIVEGKEVNMQRGFDKGYVEGLAIGKAVGRLRGLVSCQIVFYRQLCKNEDATKELDALFDEIDKIEVNHIYSVDYFRDNQSEKPDGYVAPEAFVSQLEEKVKSTLNAVATKYRS
;
A
#
# COMPACT_ATOMS: atom_id res chain seq x y z
N MET A 1 36.81 51.88 -64.50
CA MET A 1 35.79 50.80 -64.46
C MET A 1 36.18 49.73 -65.47
N PRO A 2 35.88 48.44 -65.28
CA PRO A 2 34.95 47.86 -64.29
C PRO A 2 35.58 46.79 -63.37
N ARG A 3 34.96 46.61 -62.19
CA ARG A 3 34.98 45.36 -61.40
C ARG A 3 33.98 44.43 -62.06
N SER A 4 34.37 43.21 -62.41
CA SER A 4 33.42 42.12 -62.65
C SER A 4 33.36 41.29 -61.38
N GLU A 5 32.27 41.46 -60.63
CA GLU A 5 31.75 40.44 -59.73
C GLU A 5 31.54 39.18 -60.56
N THR A 6 32.32 38.13 -60.32
CA THR A 6 31.91 36.79 -60.75
C THR A 6 30.93 36.31 -59.71
N ASP A 7 29.67 36.43 -60.12
CA ASP A 7 28.47 35.88 -59.51
C ASP A 7 28.72 34.48 -58.93
N LEU A 8 28.54 34.43 -57.62
CA LEU A 8 27.75 33.44 -56.86
C LEU A 8 27.00 32.39 -57.69
N GLU A 9 27.67 31.36 -58.18
CA GLU A 9 27.01 30.08 -58.47
C GLU A 9 28.01 28.94 -58.36
N ASP A 10 28.14 28.41 -57.14
CA ASP A 10 28.67 27.07 -56.92
C ASP A 10 27.61 26.07 -57.41
N VAL A 11 27.65 25.81 -58.72
CA VAL A 11 26.78 24.86 -59.45
C VAL A 11 26.96 23.41 -58.96
N TRP A 12 27.93 23.15 -58.09
CA TRP A 12 28.25 21.81 -57.58
C TRP A 12 27.59 21.45 -56.24
N ALA A 13 26.75 22.32 -55.67
CA ALA A 13 26.10 22.05 -54.38
C ALA A 13 24.72 21.37 -54.45
N ASP A 14 24.10 21.20 -55.63
CA ASP A 14 22.67 20.87 -55.72
C ASP A 14 22.34 19.49 -56.35
N SER A 15 23.18 18.93 -57.22
CA SER A 15 22.79 17.73 -57.99
C SER A 15 23.02 16.38 -57.30
N ASP A 16 24.06 16.22 -56.49
CA ASP A 16 24.32 14.97 -55.73
C ASP A 16 23.67 15.00 -54.33
N ASN A 17 23.13 16.17 -53.94
CA ASN A 17 22.55 16.40 -52.63
C ASN A 17 21.03 16.10 -52.62
N GLU A 18 20.31 16.26 -53.74
CA GLU A 18 18.87 15.99 -53.79
C GLU A 18 18.51 14.52 -53.55
N GLU A 19 19.24 13.57 -54.15
CA GLU A 19 19.01 12.13 -53.95
C GLU A 19 19.34 11.71 -52.51
N GLN A 20 20.40 12.28 -51.93
CA GLN A 20 20.81 12.03 -50.56
C GLN A 20 19.84 12.66 -49.55
N ILE A 21 19.37 13.90 -49.79
CA ILE A 21 18.33 14.55 -48.99
C ILE A 21 17.02 13.77 -49.06
N ALA A 22 16.64 13.27 -50.24
CA ALA A 22 15.43 12.46 -50.41
C ALA A 22 15.54 11.11 -49.66
N TYR A 23 16.73 10.50 -49.66
CA TYR A 23 17.02 9.29 -48.90
C TYR A 23 16.98 9.53 -47.38
N GLU A 24 17.65 10.58 -46.90
CA GLU A 24 17.66 10.98 -45.49
C GLU A 24 16.26 11.34 -45.00
N ARG A 25 15.45 12.00 -45.84
CA ARG A 25 14.05 12.30 -45.53
C ARG A 25 13.19 11.04 -45.43
N ASN A 26 13.32 10.11 -46.37
CA ASN A 26 12.60 8.82 -46.31
C ASN A 26 13.01 7.99 -45.09
N LEU A 27 14.30 8.01 -44.75
CA LEU A 27 14.81 7.35 -43.55
C LEU A 27 14.24 7.99 -42.29
N ALA A 28 14.25 9.32 -42.22
CA ALA A 28 13.68 10.08 -41.11
C ALA A 28 12.18 9.85 -40.96
N GLU A 29 11.40 9.84 -42.05
CA GLU A 29 9.96 9.55 -42.03
C GLU A 29 9.69 8.13 -41.51
N LYS A 30 10.47 7.14 -41.95
CA LYS A 30 10.35 5.75 -41.49
C LYS A 30 10.77 5.56 -40.03
N GLU A 31 11.78 6.28 -39.58
CA GLU A 31 12.17 6.31 -38.16
C GLU A 31 11.10 7.00 -37.31
N TRP A 32 10.47 8.06 -37.83
CA TRP A 32 9.36 8.74 -37.18
C TRP A 32 8.13 7.86 -37.03
N GLU A 33 7.77 7.11 -38.08
CA GLU A 33 6.66 6.16 -38.05
C GLU A 33 6.89 5.05 -37.02
N LYS A 34 8.09 4.46 -37.00
CA LYS A 34 8.47 3.45 -36.00
C LYS A 34 8.42 4.01 -34.59
N LEU A 35 8.99 5.19 -34.38
CA LEU A 35 8.98 5.85 -33.08
C LEU A 35 7.53 6.09 -32.65
N GLN A 36 6.66 6.56 -33.53
CA GLN A 36 5.26 6.80 -33.21
C GLN A 36 4.49 5.51 -32.89
N GLU A 37 4.74 4.42 -33.61
CA GLU A 37 4.16 3.11 -33.32
C GLU A 37 4.62 2.57 -31.95
N ASP A 38 5.92 2.67 -31.68
CA ASP A 38 6.52 2.25 -30.42
C ASP A 38 6.01 3.08 -29.24
N HIS A 39 5.91 4.40 -29.39
CA HIS A 39 5.34 5.29 -28.37
C HIS A 39 3.84 5.04 -28.16
N GLY A 40 3.07 4.77 -29.21
CA GLY A 40 1.65 4.45 -29.09
C GLY A 40 1.40 3.13 -28.35
N ASN A 41 2.16 2.09 -28.69
CA ASN A 41 2.05 0.78 -28.04
C ASN A 41 2.56 0.82 -26.59
N THR A 42 3.66 1.52 -26.34
CA THR A 42 4.22 1.72 -24.99
C THR A 42 3.26 2.53 -24.13
N GLY A 43 2.76 3.66 -24.63
CA GLY A 43 1.81 4.50 -23.91
C GLY A 43 0.49 3.80 -23.59
N TYR A 44 0.00 2.93 -24.48
CA TYR A 44 -1.20 2.12 -24.21
C TYR A 44 -0.96 1.08 -23.10
N LYS A 45 0.20 0.40 -23.13
CA LYS A 45 0.58 -0.55 -22.06
C LYS A 45 0.76 0.16 -20.73
N GLU A 46 1.47 1.29 -20.73
CA GLU A 46 1.67 2.13 -19.55
C GLU A 46 0.35 2.63 -18.99
N GLY A 47 -0.57 3.13 -19.83
CA GLY A 47 -1.89 3.57 -19.38
C GLY A 47 -2.75 2.45 -18.75
N ILE A 48 -2.65 1.21 -19.25
CA ILE A 48 -3.31 0.05 -18.63
C ILE A 48 -2.68 -0.28 -17.28
N VAL A 49 -1.35 -0.25 -17.18
CA VAL A 49 -0.62 -0.55 -15.95
C VAL A 49 -0.91 0.49 -14.89
N GLU A 50 -0.78 1.78 -15.24
CA GLU A 50 -1.06 2.91 -14.36
C GLU A 50 -2.52 2.87 -13.89
N GLY A 51 -3.49 2.63 -14.78
CA GLY A 51 -4.89 2.52 -14.39
C GLY A 51 -5.17 1.40 -13.38
N LYS A 52 -4.50 0.25 -13.52
CA LYS A 52 -4.59 -0.86 -12.54
C LYS A 52 -3.92 -0.51 -11.23
N GLU A 53 -2.76 0.11 -11.29
CA GLU A 53 -1.98 0.51 -10.12
C GLU A 53 -2.70 1.57 -9.28
N VAL A 54 -3.28 2.59 -9.93
CA VAL A 54 -4.09 3.62 -9.24
C VAL A 54 -5.28 2.98 -8.51
N ASN A 55 -5.97 2.03 -9.15
CA ASN A 55 -7.10 1.37 -8.50
C ASN A 55 -6.67 0.47 -7.33
N MET A 56 -5.55 -0.25 -7.49
CA MET A 56 -4.94 -1.06 -6.44
C MET A 56 -4.51 -0.21 -5.25
N GLN A 57 -3.83 0.91 -5.51
CA GLN A 57 -3.33 1.81 -4.48
C GLN A 57 -4.47 2.46 -3.70
N ARG A 58 -5.56 2.87 -4.37
CA ARG A 58 -6.78 3.35 -3.68
C ARG A 58 -7.39 2.30 -2.75
N GLY A 59 -7.37 1.02 -3.15
CA GLY A 59 -7.81 -0.07 -2.29
C GLY A 59 -6.89 -0.27 -1.09
N PHE A 60 -5.57 -0.22 -1.31
CA PHE A 60 -4.57 -0.29 -0.26
C PHE A 60 -4.69 0.87 0.74
N ASP A 61 -4.78 2.12 0.28
CA ASP A 61 -4.83 3.30 1.14
C ASP A 61 -6.02 3.24 2.10
N LYS A 62 -7.19 2.80 1.62
CA LYS A 62 -8.37 2.59 2.47
C LYS A 62 -8.11 1.53 3.54
N GLY A 63 -7.65 0.34 3.12
CA GLY A 63 -7.34 -0.74 4.05
C GLY A 63 -6.21 -0.39 5.03
N TYR A 64 -5.27 0.47 4.62
CA TYR A 64 -4.17 0.93 5.45
C TYR A 64 -4.65 1.85 6.58
N VAL A 65 -5.50 2.84 6.28
CA VAL A 65 -6.03 3.77 7.30
C VAL A 65 -6.83 3.01 8.36
N GLU A 66 -7.69 2.10 7.92
CA GLU A 66 -8.50 1.27 8.79
C GLU A 66 -7.61 0.31 9.60
N GLY A 67 -6.68 -0.38 8.92
CA GLY A 67 -5.74 -1.32 9.53
C GLY A 67 -4.86 -0.67 10.59
N LEU A 68 -4.41 0.56 10.33
CA LEU A 68 -3.59 1.35 11.24
C LEU A 68 -4.35 1.68 12.53
N ALA A 69 -5.62 2.09 12.44
CA ALA A 69 -6.43 2.43 13.61
C ALA A 69 -6.56 1.23 14.56
N ILE A 70 -6.80 0.04 14.00
CA ILE A 70 -6.98 -1.19 14.77
C ILE A 70 -5.65 -1.73 15.28
N GLY A 71 -4.62 -1.77 14.44
CA GLY A 71 -3.28 -2.18 14.86
C GLY A 71 -2.76 -1.32 16.02
N LYS A 72 -3.07 -0.02 16.00
CA LYS A 72 -2.75 0.89 17.11
C LYS A 72 -3.54 0.55 18.38
N ALA A 73 -4.82 0.24 18.28
CA ALA A 73 -5.65 -0.14 19.43
C ALA A 73 -5.16 -1.46 20.08
N VAL A 74 -4.95 -2.51 19.26
CA VAL A 74 -4.42 -3.80 19.71
C VAL A 74 -3.02 -3.65 20.31
N GLY A 75 -2.14 -2.90 19.63
CA GLY A 75 -0.79 -2.62 20.14
C GLY A 75 -0.80 -1.90 21.49
N ARG A 76 -1.72 -0.96 21.70
CA ARG A 76 -1.90 -0.28 22.99
C ARG A 76 -2.33 -1.26 24.08
N LEU A 77 -3.30 -2.13 23.80
CA LEU A 77 -3.80 -3.10 24.78
C LEU A 77 -2.72 -4.13 25.13
N ARG A 78 -1.98 -4.61 24.13
CA ARG A 78 -0.81 -5.48 24.31
C ARG A 78 0.21 -4.84 25.24
N GLY A 79 0.58 -3.58 24.99
CA GLY A 79 1.51 -2.84 25.85
C GLY A 79 1.02 -2.70 27.29
N LEU A 80 -0.28 -2.43 27.48
CA LEU A 80 -0.87 -2.31 28.82
C LEU A 80 -0.81 -3.63 29.60
N VAL A 81 -1.13 -4.75 28.95
CA VAL A 81 -1.04 -6.08 29.54
C VAL A 81 0.42 -6.44 29.87
N SER A 82 1.37 -6.18 28.96
CA SER A 82 2.79 -6.39 29.22
C SER A 82 3.31 -5.59 30.41
N CYS A 83 2.91 -4.32 30.54
CA CYS A 83 3.28 -3.51 31.71
C CYS A 83 2.77 -4.15 33.01
N GLN A 84 1.55 -4.69 33.01
CA GLN A 84 1.01 -5.35 34.19
C GLN A 84 1.71 -6.69 34.49
N ILE A 85 2.06 -7.48 33.47
CA ILE A 85 2.87 -8.69 33.65
C ILE A 85 4.19 -8.34 34.36
N VAL A 86 4.90 -7.31 33.86
CA VAL A 86 6.16 -6.86 34.46
C VAL A 86 5.95 -6.38 35.91
N PHE A 87 4.87 -5.63 36.17
CA PHE A 87 4.51 -5.18 37.51
C PHE A 87 4.30 -6.35 38.48
N TYR A 88 3.43 -7.31 38.14
CA TYR A 88 3.13 -8.44 39.02
C TYR A 88 4.32 -9.39 39.20
N ARG A 89 5.15 -9.55 38.17
CA ARG A 89 6.37 -10.36 38.22
C ARG A 89 7.46 -9.74 39.10
N GLN A 90 7.68 -8.43 38.96
CA GLN A 90 8.79 -7.74 39.64
C GLN A 90 8.43 -7.26 41.05
N LEU A 91 7.21 -6.74 41.25
CA LEU A 91 6.81 -6.11 42.50
C LEU A 91 6.02 -7.04 43.41
N CYS A 92 5.07 -7.78 42.86
CA CYS A 92 4.23 -8.68 43.66
C CYS A 92 4.81 -10.09 43.80
N LYS A 93 5.78 -10.48 42.95
CA LYS A 93 6.34 -11.84 42.85
C LYS A 93 5.27 -12.93 42.82
N ASN A 94 4.11 -12.60 42.25
CA ASN A 94 2.96 -13.49 42.22
C ASN A 94 2.95 -14.24 40.88
N GLU A 95 3.38 -15.50 40.93
CA GLU A 95 3.56 -16.33 39.75
C GLU A 95 2.22 -16.72 39.11
N ASP A 96 1.16 -16.85 39.90
CA ASP A 96 -0.17 -17.22 39.41
C ASP A 96 -0.82 -16.08 38.64
N ALA A 97 -0.70 -14.84 39.16
CA ALA A 97 -1.15 -13.64 38.45
C ALA A 97 -0.39 -13.50 37.11
N THR A 98 0.92 -13.74 37.13
CA THR A 98 1.76 -13.64 35.92
C THR A 98 1.30 -14.64 34.85
N LYS A 99 0.98 -15.88 35.23
CA LYS A 99 0.46 -16.90 34.30
C LYS A 99 -0.91 -16.55 33.72
N GLU A 100 -1.84 -16.01 34.52
CA GLU A 100 -3.16 -15.56 34.02
C GLU A 100 -3.00 -14.42 32.99
N LEU A 101 -2.08 -13.47 33.24
CA LEU A 101 -1.82 -12.39 32.28
C LEU A 101 -1.04 -12.85 31.04
N ASP A 102 -0.08 -13.77 31.18
CA ASP A 102 0.66 -14.34 30.05
C ASP A 102 -0.30 -15.09 29.11
N ALA A 103 -1.25 -15.86 29.65
CA ALA A 103 -2.28 -16.52 28.85
C ALA A 103 -3.16 -15.50 28.09
N LEU A 104 -3.52 -14.38 28.73
CA LEU A 104 -4.26 -13.31 28.09
C LEU A 104 -3.42 -12.58 27.02
N PHE A 105 -2.13 -12.42 27.27
CA PHE A 105 -1.21 -11.85 26.28
C PHE A 105 -1.10 -12.76 25.05
N ASP A 106 -0.97 -14.08 25.24
CA ASP A 106 -0.96 -15.06 24.16
C ASP A 106 -2.29 -15.09 23.39
N GLU A 107 -3.42 -14.91 24.08
CA GLU A 107 -4.72 -14.75 23.41
C GLU A 107 -4.75 -13.49 22.53
N ILE A 108 -4.22 -12.36 23.01
CA ILE A 108 -4.13 -11.12 22.22
C ILE A 108 -3.14 -11.28 21.05
N ASP A 109 -2.04 -12.00 21.25
CA ASP A 109 -1.02 -12.23 20.22
C ASP A 109 -1.53 -13.16 19.10
N LYS A 110 -2.39 -14.14 19.46
CA LYS A 110 -3.09 -15.02 18.51
C LYS A 110 -4.18 -14.31 17.70
N ILE A 111 -4.56 -13.09 18.07
CA ILE A 111 -5.47 -12.27 17.26
C ILE A 111 -4.67 -11.74 16.07
N GLU A 112 -4.56 -12.59 15.06
CA GLU A 112 -3.97 -12.26 13.78
C GLU A 112 -4.89 -11.35 12.95
N VAL A 113 -4.27 -10.52 12.12
CA VAL A 113 -4.91 -9.56 11.19
C VAL A 113 -5.98 -10.22 10.30
N ASN A 114 -5.87 -11.54 10.06
CA ASN A 114 -6.85 -12.35 9.31
C ASN A 114 -8.25 -12.39 9.95
N HIS A 115 -8.37 -12.12 11.25
CA HIS A 115 -9.66 -12.04 11.93
C HIS A 115 -10.30 -10.65 11.85
N ILE A 116 -9.49 -9.64 11.54
CA ILE A 116 -9.88 -8.23 11.57
C ILE A 116 -10.33 -7.78 10.18
N TYR A 117 -9.62 -8.21 9.14
CA TYR A 117 -9.97 -7.93 7.74
C TYR A 117 -10.20 -9.22 6.99
N SER A 118 -11.34 -9.88 7.26
CA SER A 118 -11.74 -11.02 6.43
C SER A 118 -12.00 -10.56 5.00
N VAL A 119 -11.93 -11.49 4.05
CA VAL A 119 -12.31 -11.24 2.65
C VAL A 119 -13.73 -10.64 2.55
N ASP A 120 -14.60 -10.94 3.52
CA ASP A 120 -15.96 -10.41 3.63
C ASP A 120 -16.03 -8.93 4.03
N TYR A 121 -14.97 -8.36 4.62
CA TYR A 121 -14.87 -6.92 4.89
C TYR A 121 -14.84 -6.11 3.59
N PHE A 122 -14.07 -6.59 2.59
CA PHE A 122 -13.88 -5.91 1.30
C PHE A 122 -15.03 -6.16 0.30
N ARG A 123 -16.05 -6.94 0.67
CA ARG A 123 -17.25 -7.11 -0.17
C ARG A 123 -18.16 -5.89 -0.01
N ASP A 124 -18.30 -5.11 -1.07
CA ASP A 124 -19.17 -3.92 -1.13
C ASP A 124 -20.66 -4.26 -0.90
N ASN A 125 -21.08 -5.50 -1.18
CA ASN A 125 -22.47 -5.94 -1.03
C ASN A 125 -22.74 -6.46 0.39
N GLN A 126 -23.51 -5.70 1.19
CA GLN A 126 -23.92 -6.10 2.54
C GLN A 126 -24.74 -7.42 2.58
N SER A 127 -25.36 -7.80 1.47
CA SER A 127 -26.17 -9.03 1.33
C SER A 127 -25.37 -10.33 1.21
N GLU A 128 -24.04 -10.26 1.02
CA GLU A 128 -23.14 -11.42 0.90
C GLU A 128 -22.25 -11.63 2.12
N LYS A 129 -22.50 -10.86 3.20
CA LYS A 129 -21.76 -11.03 4.46
C LYS A 129 -22.29 -12.26 5.18
N PRO A 130 -21.43 -13.22 5.57
CA PRO A 130 -21.85 -14.41 6.29
C PRO A 130 -22.48 -14.03 7.64
N ASP A 131 -23.49 -14.80 8.05
CA ASP A 131 -24.20 -14.63 9.32
C ASP A 131 -23.21 -14.86 10.47
N GLY A 132 -22.83 -13.78 11.17
CA GLY A 132 -21.75 -13.79 12.17
C GLY A 132 -20.57 -12.85 11.89
N TYR A 133 -20.61 -12.07 10.81
CA TYR A 133 -19.62 -11.03 10.55
C TYR A 133 -19.64 -9.93 11.63
N VAL A 134 -18.52 -9.74 12.32
CA VAL A 134 -18.33 -8.65 13.29
C VAL A 134 -17.51 -7.55 12.62
N ALA A 135 -18.05 -6.33 12.62
CA ALA A 135 -17.32 -5.18 12.11
C ALA A 135 -16.02 -4.98 12.90
N PRO A 136 -14.92 -4.54 12.27
CA PRO A 136 -13.63 -4.43 12.94
C PRO A 136 -13.65 -3.48 14.15
N GLU A 137 -14.48 -2.44 14.11
CA GLU A 137 -14.70 -1.50 15.22
C GLU A 137 -15.39 -2.17 16.44
N ALA A 138 -16.37 -3.02 16.17
CA ALA A 138 -17.08 -3.77 17.20
C ALA A 138 -16.16 -4.82 17.84
N PHE A 139 -15.29 -5.44 17.03
CA PHE A 139 -14.27 -6.36 17.53
C PHE A 139 -13.29 -5.68 18.49
N VAL A 140 -12.77 -4.49 18.12
CA VAL A 140 -11.88 -3.72 19.01
C VAL A 140 -12.57 -3.37 20.32
N SER A 141 -13.84 -2.95 20.26
CA SER A 141 -14.62 -2.60 21.45
C SER A 141 -14.81 -3.80 22.38
N GLN A 142 -15.14 -4.98 21.82
CA GLN A 142 -15.26 -6.22 22.59
C GLN A 142 -13.92 -6.64 23.20
N LEU A 143 -12.83 -6.49 22.46
CA LEU A 143 -11.47 -6.81 22.93
C LEU A 143 -11.07 -5.87 24.07
N GLU A 144 -11.33 -4.57 23.94
CA GLU A 144 -11.12 -3.60 25.01
C GLU A 144 -11.90 -3.95 26.28
N GLU A 145 -13.18 -4.32 26.13
CA GLU A 145 -14.03 -4.69 27.25
C GLU A 145 -13.53 -5.98 27.93
N LYS A 146 -13.14 -6.98 27.14
CA LYS A 146 -12.54 -8.22 27.65
C LYS A 146 -11.26 -7.92 28.43
N VAL A 147 -10.33 -7.14 27.89
CA VAL A 147 -9.09 -6.76 28.56
C VAL A 147 -9.35 -5.96 29.85
N LYS A 148 -10.30 -5.02 29.84
CA LYS A 148 -10.67 -4.27 31.04
C LYS A 148 -11.26 -5.18 32.11
N SER A 149 -12.13 -6.12 31.74
CA SER A 149 -12.77 -7.04 32.69
C SER A 149 -11.76 -7.98 33.36
N THR A 150 -10.81 -8.53 32.60
CA THR A 150 -9.78 -9.43 33.13
C THR A 150 -8.79 -8.68 34.00
N LEU A 151 -8.38 -7.48 33.61
CA LEU A 151 -7.54 -6.63 34.45
C LEU A 151 -8.23 -6.27 35.76
N ASN A 152 -9.52 -5.95 35.73
CA ASN A 152 -10.29 -5.72 36.97
C ASN A 152 -10.41 -6.99 37.82
N ALA A 153 -10.57 -8.17 37.21
CA ALA A 153 -10.61 -9.44 37.93
C ALA A 153 -9.27 -9.77 38.61
N VAL A 154 -8.15 -9.57 37.90
CA VAL A 154 -6.80 -9.71 38.47
C VAL A 154 -6.59 -8.67 39.58
N ALA A 155 -6.93 -7.41 39.33
CA ALA A 155 -6.76 -6.34 40.30
C ALA A 155 -7.57 -6.61 41.57
N THR A 156 -8.80 -7.13 41.47
CA THR A 156 -9.63 -7.46 42.64
C THR A 156 -9.16 -8.72 43.37
N LYS A 157 -8.73 -9.76 42.66
CA LYS A 157 -8.17 -10.99 43.26
C LYS A 157 -6.86 -10.75 44.02
N TYR A 158 -6.00 -9.87 43.50
CA TYR A 158 -4.65 -9.64 44.04
C TYR A 158 -4.49 -8.31 44.78
N ARG A 159 -5.59 -7.60 45.06
CA ARG A 159 -5.62 -6.46 46.00
C ARG A 159 -5.59 -7.00 47.42
N SER A 160 -4.39 -7.35 47.89
CA SER A 160 -4.08 -7.51 49.31
C SER A 160 -3.42 -6.27 49.87
#